data_AF-A0A930PG57-F1
#
_entry.id   AF-A0A930PG57-F1
#
_cell.length_a   1.000
_cell.length_b   1.000
_cell.length_c   1.000
_cell.angle_alpha   90.00
_cell.angle_beta   90.00
_cell.angle_gamma   90.00
#
_symmetry.space_group_name_H-M   'P 1'
#
loop_
_entity.id
_entity.type
_entity.pdbx_description
1 polymer ?
#
loop_
_entity_poly.entity_id
_entity_poly.type
_entity_poly.pdbx_seq_one_letter_code
_entity_poly.pdbx_strand_id
1 'polypeptide(L)'
;MQQPHDNAASAADTTDNAEELHRGLSNRHIQLIAIGGAIGTGLFMGSGKAISKAGPSILLVYIVIGAAIFLVLRAMGEILLSNLKYKSFSDFATDLIGRPAGFFLGWSYWFMWVVTAVADIIAIVGYTELWWPDLPKAVPALVVIIALLALNLPSVKNFGEIEFWFAMIKIVAICALII
;
A
#
# COMPACT_ATOMS: atom_id res chain seq x y z
N MET A 1 -68.15 -6.42 13.40
CA MET A 1 -67.01 -7.16 14.00
C MET A 1 -66.60 -8.19 12.95
N GLN A 2 -65.50 -8.12 12.20
CA GLN A 2 -64.16 -7.57 12.39
C GLN A 2 -63.57 -7.14 11.01
N GLN A 3 -62.64 -6.19 10.99
CA GLN A 3 -61.93 -5.59 9.84
C GLN A 3 -60.95 -6.53 9.11
N PRO A 4 -60.50 -6.18 7.87
CA PRO A 4 -59.40 -6.84 7.17
C PRO A 4 -58.05 -6.35 7.70
N HIS A 5 -57.09 -7.27 7.90
CA HIS A 5 -55.71 -6.91 8.24
C HIS A 5 -54.78 -7.26 7.07
N ASP A 6 -54.32 -6.19 6.40
CA ASP A 6 -53.03 -6.16 5.73
C ASP A 6 -51.93 -6.64 6.69
N ASN A 7 -51.00 -7.45 6.18
CA ASN A 7 -49.59 -7.42 6.58
C ASN A 7 -48.74 -8.22 5.57
N ALA A 8 -48.55 -7.61 4.41
CA ALA A 8 -47.33 -7.79 3.63
C ALA A 8 -46.16 -7.14 4.39
N ALA A 9 -45.58 -7.85 5.37
CA ALA A 9 -44.32 -7.46 6.01
C ALA A 9 -43.76 -8.62 6.83
N SER A 10 -43.09 -9.55 6.17
CA SER A 10 -41.99 -10.30 6.78
C SER A 10 -41.02 -10.67 5.66
N ALA A 11 -40.52 -9.65 4.97
CA ALA A 11 -39.28 -9.76 4.24
C ALA A 11 -38.22 -10.17 5.27
N ALA A 12 -37.59 -11.30 5.02
CA ALA A 12 -36.49 -11.82 5.79
C ALA A 12 -35.52 -10.68 6.13
N ASP A 13 -35.39 -10.41 7.42
CA ASP A 13 -34.32 -9.63 8.01
C ASP A 13 -33.01 -10.35 7.67
N THR A 14 -32.50 -10.05 6.48
CA THR A 14 -31.15 -10.44 6.08
C THR A 14 -30.28 -9.53 6.91
N THR A 15 -29.82 -10.05 8.04
CA THR A 15 -28.73 -9.49 8.81
C THR A 15 -27.56 -9.26 7.85
N ASP A 16 -27.49 -8.05 7.31
CA ASP A 16 -26.29 -7.49 6.70
C ASP A 16 -25.26 -7.49 7.82
N ASN A 17 -24.49 -8.58 7.90
CA ASN A 17 -23.21 -8.62 8.57
C ASN A 17 -22.27 -7.70 7.79
N ALA A 18 -22.55 -6.39 7.84
CA ALA A 18 -21.54 -5.39 7.63
C ALA A 18 -20.56 -5.58 8.79
N GLU A 19 -19.54 -6.42 8.58
CA GLU A 19 -18.36 -6.44 9.43
C GLU A 19 -17.91 -4.99 9.60
N GLU A 20 -18.23 -4.42 10.76
CA GLU A 20 -17.87 -3.07 11.11
C GLU A 20 -16.35 -3.07 11.26
N LEU A 21 -15.66 -2.67 10.20
CA LEU A 21 -14.22 -2.48 10.20
C LEU A 21 -13.87 -1.59 11.39
N HIS A 22 -13.29 -2.19 12.43
CA HIS A 22 -12.84 -1.47 13.62
C HIS A 22 -11.90 -0.36 13.18
N ARG A 23 -12.39 0.89 13.21
CA ARG A 23 -11.63 2.10 12.88
C ARG A 23 -10.58 2.37 13.96
N GLY A 24 -9.52 1.58 13.97
CA GLY A 24 -8.38 1.72 14.89
C GLY A 24 -7.34 2.75 14.45
N LEU A 25 -7.40 3.22 13.20
CA LEU A 25 -6.43 4.13 12.59
C LEU A 25 -6.98 5.56 12.53
N SER A 26 -6.35 6.48 13.25
CA SER A 26 -6.61 7.91 13.16
C SER A 26 -6.23 8.45 11.77
N ASN A 27 -6.85 9.56 11.34
CA ASN A 27 -6.54 10.22 10.06
C ASN A 27 -5.03 10.52 9.90
N ARG A 28 -4.34 10.84 11.02
CA ARG A 28 -2.88 11.03 11.02
C ARG A 28 -2.11 9.74 10.73
N HIS A 29 -2.54 8.60 11.26
CA HIS A 29 -1.92 7.32 10.97
C HIS A 29 -2.09 6.99 9.49
N ILE A 30 -3.27 7.18 8.92
CA ILE A 30 -3.54 6.91 7.50
C ILE A 30 -2.64 7.75 6.58
N GLN A 31 -2.50 9.05 6.87
CA GLN A 31 -1.62 9.93 6.08
C GLN A 31 -0.15 9.54 6.19
N LEU A 32 0.34 9.18 7.37
CA LEU A 32 1.74 8.80 7.56
C LEU A 32 2.05 7.41 7.03
N ILE A 33 1.09 6.49 7.04
CA ILE A 33 1.18 5.21 6.33
C ILE A 33 1.30 5.47 4.82
N ALA A 34 0.48 6.37 4.27
CA ALA A 34 0.55 6.71 2.85
C ALA A 34 1.90 7.35 2.46
N ILE A 35 2.39 8.30 3.25
CA ILE A 35 3.69 8.95 3.02
C ILE A 35 4.84 7.95 3.24
N GLY A 36 4.81 7.19 4.33
CA GLY A 36 5.83 6.21 4.69
C GLY A 36 5.89 5.01 3.74
N GLY A 37 4.77 4.64 3.13
CA GLY A 37 4.68 3.65 2.05
C GLY A 37 5.20 4.20 0.72
N ALA A 38 4.93 5.47 0.41
CA ALA A 38 5.50 6.12 -0.78
C ALA A 38 7.03 6.31 -0.67
N ILE A 39 7.54 6.58 0.53
CA ILE A 39 8.98 6.68 0.83
C ILE A 39 9.53 5.28 1.10
N GLY A 40 9.96 4.60 0.04
CA GLY A 40 10.43 3.23 0.10
C GLY A 40 11.89 3.03 -0.31
N THR A 41 12.25 1.76 -0.47
CA THR A 41 13.51 1.28 -1.04
C THR A 41 13.76 1.87 -2.43
N GLY A 42 12.72 2.17 -3.21
CA GLY A 42 12.80 2.86 -4.49
C GLY A 42 13.44 4.26 -4.39
N LEU A 43 13.14 5.03 -3.34
CA LEU A 43 13.76 6.34 -3.14
C LEU A 43 15.20 6.24 -2.65
N PHE A 44 15.56 5.25 -1.83
CA PHE A 44 16.91 5.18 -1.26
C PHE A 44 17.88 4.38 -2.13
N MET A 45 17.51 3.16 -2.54
CA MET A 45 18.35 2.30 -3.37
C MET A 45 18.13 2.57 -4.87
N GLY A 46 16.90 2.81 -5.28
CA GLY A 46 16.56 3.07 -6.69
C GLY A 46 17.07 4.42 -7.19
N SER A 47 17.00 5.47 -6.37
CA SER A 47 17.41 6.81 -6.77
C SER A 47 18.89 6.90 -7.09
N GLY A 48 19.79 6.23 -6.36
CA GLY A 48 21.23 6.26 -6.65
C GLY A 48 21.55 5.78 -8.06
N LYS A 49 20.89 4.70 -8.50
CA LYS A 49 21.03 4.16 -9.86
C LYS A 49 20.35 5.06 -10.91
N ALA A 50 19.22 5.68 -10.57
CA ALA A 50 18.54 6.62 -11.44
C ALA A 50 19.34 7.92 -11.64
N ILE A 51 19.91 8.47 -10.57
CA ILE A 51 20.79 9.65 -10.56
C ILE A 51 22.06 9.35 -11.37
N SER A 52 22.69 8.18 -11.17
CA SER A 52 23.87 7.78 -11.94
C SER A 52 23.59 7.74 -13.46
N LYS A 53 22.38 7.38 -13.87
CA LYS A 53 21.99 7.31 -15.29
C LYS A 53 21.50 8.64 -15.86
N ALA A 54 20.68 9.38 -15.13
CA ALA A 54 20.02 10.60 -15.62
C ALA A 54 20.80 11.89 -15.28
N GLY A 55 21.73 11.83 -14.32
CA GLY A 55 22.43 13.01 -13.83
C GLY A 55 21.47 14.06 -13.25
N PRO A 56 21.78 15.36 -13.37
CA PRO A 56 20.94 16.46 -12.86
C PRO A 56 19.52 16.47 -13.44
N SER A 57 19.31 15.86 -14.61
CA SER A 57 17.99 15.82 -15.27
C SER A 57 16.98 14.92 -14.56
N ILE A 58 17.40 14.14 -13.56
CA ILE A 58 16.52 13.26 -12.76
C ILE A 58 15.35 14.04 -12.12
N LEU A 59 15.55 15.32 -11.78
CA LEU A 59 14.50 16.17 -11.22
C LEU A 59 13.36 16.37 -12.23
N LEU A 60 13.69 16.61 -13.51
CA LEU A 60 12.69 16.74 -14.57
C LEU A 60 11.93 15.42 -14.78
N VAL A 61 12.66 14.30 -14.75
CA VAL A 61 12.05 12.97 -14.87
C VAL A 61 11.05 12.72 -13.73
N TYR A 62 11.41 13.04 -12.49
CA TYR A 62 10.51 12.88 -11.35
C TYR A 62 9.33 13.84 -11.37
N ILE A 63 9.48 15.07 -11.85
CA ILE A 63 8.36 16.00 -12.03
C ILE A 63 7.36 15.47 -13.04
N VAL A 64 7.83 15.01 -14.20
CA VAL A 64 6.95 14.51 -15.28
C VAL A 64 6.24 13.22 -14.85
N ILE A 65 6.97 12.26 -14.30
CA ILE A 65 6.39 11.00 -13.81
C ILE A 65 5.44 11.27 -12.64
N GLY A 66 5.83 12.14 -11.70
CA GLY A 66 5.01 12.52 -10.55
C GLY A 66 3.70 13.19 -10.97
N ALA A 67 3.74 14.08 -11.96
CA ALA A 67 2.54 14.71 -12.51
C ALA A 67 1.60 13.68 -13.17
N ALA A 68 2.14 12.75 -13.95
CA ALA A 68 1.35 11.68 -14.57
C ALA A 68 0.69 10.77 -13.51
N ILE A 69 1.46 10.33 -12.50
CA ILE A 69 0.94 9.50 -11.40
C ILE A 69 -0.13 10.26 -10.61
N PHE A 70 0.08 11.56 -10.34
CA PHE A 70 -0.89 12.39 -9.63
C PHE A 70 -2.24 12.43 -10.36
N LEU A 71 -2.24 12.62 -11.69
CA LEU A 71 -3.47 12.64 -12.47
C LEU A 71 -4.18 11.28 -12.45
N VAL A 72 -3.44 10.17 -12.55
CA VAL A 72 -4.00 8.82 -12.48
C VAL A 72 -4.62 8.56 -11.10
N LEU A 73 -3.90 8.85 -10.01
CA LEU A 73 -4.41 8.69 -8.65
C LEU A 73 -5.63 9.58 -8.38
N ARG A 74 -5.65 10.80 -8.95
CA ARG A 74 -6.79 11.71 -8.83
C ARG A 74 -8.03 11.12 -9.51
N ALA A 75 -7.91 10.66 -10.74
CA ALA A 75 -9.00 10.03 -11.47
C ALA A 75 -9.51 8.76 -10.76
N MET A 76 -8.60 7.93 -10.26
CA MET A 76 -8.96 6.74 -9.48
C MET A 76 -9.69 7.08 -8.18
N GLY A 77 -9.25 8.13 -7.48
CA GLY A 77 -9.92 8.63 -6.28
C GLY A 77 -11.34 9.12 -6.54
N GLU A 78 -11.57 9.79 -7.67
CA GLU A 78 -12.90 10.25 -8.09
C GLU A 78 -13.83 9.08 -8.40
N ILE A 79 -13.34 8.03 -9.08
CA ILE A 79 -14.09 6.80 -9.34
C ILE A 79 -14.49 6.10 -8.03
N LEU A 80 -13.56 5.97 -7.08
CA LEU A 80 -13.86 5.38 -5.77
C LEU A 80 -14.91 6.18 -4.98
N LEU A 81 -14.91 7.51 -5.09
CA LEU A 81 -15.92 8.36 -4.44
C LEU A 81 -17.28 8.32 -5.15
N SER A 82 -17.31 8.07 -6.46
CA SER A 82 -18.53 8.00 -7.25
C SER A 82 -19.42 6.80 -6.89
N ASN A 83 -18.82 5.69 -6.45
CA ASN A 83 -19.54 4.49 -6.05
C ASN A 83 -18.81 3.77 -4.91
N LEU A 84 -19.34 3.94 -3.71
CA LEU A 84 -18.79 3.35 -2.48
C LEU A 84 -18.91 1.82 -2.42
N LYS A 85 -19.56 1.18 -3.40
CA LYS A 85 -19.55 -0.28 -3.53
C LYS A 85 -18.20 -0.80 -4.02
N TYR A 86 -17.40 0.02 -4.70
CA TYR A 86 -16.04 -0.35 -5.08
C TYR A 86 -15.16 -0.38 -3.84
N LYS A 87 -14.63 -1.56 -3.50
CA LYS A 87 -13.70 -1.74 -2.38
C LYS A 87 -12.25 -1.85 -2.86
N SER A 88 -12.04 -2.17 -4.13
CA SER A 88 -10.72 -2.28 -4.76
C SER A 88 -10.69 -1.68 -6.16
N PHE A 89 -9.47 -1.45 -6.68
CA PHE A 89 -9.29 -1.00 -8.06
C PHE A 89 -9.70 -2.06 -9.10
N SER A 90 -9.58 -3.34 -8.74
CA SER A 90 -10.04 -4.45 -9.59
C SER A 90 -11.56 -4.47 -9.70
N ASP A 91 -12.29 -4.04 -8.67
CA ASP A 91 -13.76 -4.02 -8.65
C ASP A 91 -14.29 -3.05 -9.71
N PHE A 92 -13.81 -1.80 -9.70
CA PHE A 92 -14.27 -0.82 -10.70
C PHE A 92 -13.75 -1.16 -12.10
N ALA A 93 -12.58 -1.77 -12.23
CA ALA A 93 -12.08 -2.20 -13.54
C ALA A 93 -12.94 -3.33 -14.12
N THR A 94 -13.41 -4.24 -13.26
CA THR A 94 -14.35 -5.30 -13.64
C THR A 94 -15.68 -4.71 -14.10
N ASP A 95 -16.18 -3.70 -13.40
CA ASP A 95 -17.48 -3.09 -13.68
C ASP A 95 -17.45 -2.15 -14.90
N LEU A 96 -16.41 -1.32 -15.03
CA LEU A 96 -16.31 -0.30 -16.09
C LEU A 96 -15.73 -0.82 -17.42
N ILE A 97 -14.75 -1.73 -17.35
CA ILE A 97 -14.04 -2.24 -18.54
C ILE A 97 -14.49 -3.66 -18.88
N GLY A 98 -14.80 -4.44 -17.86
CA GLY A 98 -15.32 -5.80 -18.00
C GLY A 98 -14.51 -6.81 -17.19
N ARG A 99 -15.14 -7.98 -16.99
CA ARG A 99 -14.58 -9.12 -16.22
C ARG A 99 -13.14 -9.52 -16.59
N PRO A 100 -12.73 -9.62 -17.88
CA PRO A 100 -11.35 -10.00 -18.20
C PRO A 100 -10.33 -8.93 -17.80
N ALA A 101 -10.68 -7.65 -17.89
CA ALA A 101 -9.81 -6.55 -17.47
C ALA A 101 -9.62 -6.55 -15.95
N GLY A 102 -10.70 -6.74 -15.20
CA GLY A 102 -10.66 -6.91 -13.76
C GLY A 102 -9.77 -8.06 -13.29
N PHE A 103 -9.92 -9.23 -13.92
CA PHE A 103 -9.08 -10.41 -13.66
C PHE A 103 -7.60 -10.14 -13.93
N PHE A 104 -7.28 -9.56 -15.10
CA PHE A 104 -5.90 -9.24 -15.46
C PHE A 104 -5.29 -8.21 -14.49
N LEU A 105 -6.05 -7.18 -14.12
CA LEU A 105 -5.62 -6.15 -13.17
C LEU A 105 -5.36 -6.75 -11.79
N GLY A 106 -6.26 -7.61 -11.30
CA GLY A 106 -6.13 -8.27 -10.01
C GLY A 106 -4.90 -9.17 -9.93
N TRP A 107 -4.65 -9.99 -10.96
CA TRP A 107 -3.46 -10.83 -11.03
C TRP A 107 -2.17 -10.02 -11.17
N SER A 108 -2.18 -8.99 -12.01
CA SER A 108 -1.03 -8.09 -12.17
C SER A 108 -0.71 -7.39 -10.85
N TYR A 109 -1.74 -6.99 -10.09
CA TYR A 109 -1.59 -6.38 -8.78
C TYR A 109 -0.99 -7.34 -7.76
N TRP A 110 -1.47 -8.59 -7.71
CA TRP A 110 -0.88 -9.61 -6.85
C TRP A 110 0.58 -9.88 -7.20
N PHE A 111 0.90 -10.03 -8.49
CA PHE A 111 2.26 -10.26 -8.95
C PHE A 111 3.18 -9.07 -8.64
N MET A 112 2.68 -7.84 -8.79
CA MET A 112 3.40 -6.63 -8.38
C MET A 112 3.82 -6.72 -6.92
N TRP A 113 2.93 -7.13 -6.01
CA TRP A 113 3.27 -7.28 -4.59
C TRP A 113 4.34 -8.33 -4.33
N VAL A 114 4.30 -9.47 -5.03
CA VAL A 114 5.34 -10.50 -4.93
C VAL A 114 6.70 -9.94 -5.38
N VAL A 115 6.73 -9.25 -6.52
CA VAL A 115 7.96 -8.65 -7.05
C VAL A 115 8.49 -7.56 -6.09
N THR A 116 7.62 -6.70 -5.57
CA THR A 116 7.99 -5.67 -4.58
C THR A 116 8.59 -6.29 -3.32
N ALA A 117 7.98 -7.35 -2.77
CA ALA A 117 8.52 -8.03 -1.60
C ALA A 117 9.93 -8.59 -1.84
N VAL A 118 10.17 -9.18 -3.01
CA VAL A 118 11.51 -9.65 -3.40
C VAL A 118 12.49 -8.47 -3.55
N ALA A 119 12.06 -7.38 -4.17
CA ALA A 119 12.88 -6.17 -4.32
C ALA A 119 13.29 -5.57 -2.96
N ASP A 120 12.37 -5.55 -1.99
CA ASP A 120 12.65 -5.07 -0.64
C ASP A 120 13.64 -5.99 0.10
N ILE A 121 13.53 -7.31 -0.04
CA ILE A 121 14.51 -8.25 0.52
C ILE A 121 15.90 -8.01 -0.10
N ILE A 122 15.99 -7.85 -1.43
CA ILE A 122 17.25 -7.53 -2.11
C ILE A 122 17.84 -6.23 -1.57
N ALA A 123 16.99 -5.21 -1.34
CA ALA A 123 17.44 -3.95 -0.82
C ALA A 123 18.01 -4.07 0.61
N ILE A 124 17.31 -4.80 1.49
CA ILE A 124 17.77 -5.01 2.87
C ILE A 124 19.09 -5.79 2.88
N VAL A 125 19.20 -6.87 2.11
CA VAL A 125 20.46 -7.63 1.98
C VAL A 125 21.59 -6.70 1.51
N GLY A 126 21.35 -5.89 0.47
CA GLY A 126 22.34 -4.93 -0.03
C GLY A 126 22.76 -3.88 1.00
N TYR A 127 21.84 -3.39 1.84
CA TYR A 127 22.20 -2.49 2.94
C TYR A 127 22.99 -3.20 4.04
N THR A 128 22.64 -4.44 4.38
CA THR A 128 23.37 -5.18 5.42
C THR A 128 24.80 -5.50 5.02
N GLU A 129 25.08 -5.71 3.73
CA GLU A 129 26.43 -5.89 3.20
C GLU A 129 27.34 -4.66 3.42
N LEU A 130 26.76 -3.45 3.50
CA LEU A 130 27.52 -2.22 3.73
C LEU A 130 28.12 -2.17 5.15
N TRP A 131 27.41 -2.73 6.14
CA TRP A 131 27.84 -2.73 7.54
C TRP A 131 28.52 -4.04 7.96
N TRP A 132 28.04 -5.17 7.42
CA TRP A 132 28.57 -6.51 7.69
C TRP A 132 28.86 -7.26 6.38
N PRO A 133 29.98 -6.94 5.71
CA PRO A 133 30.30 -7.51 4.40
C PRO A 133 30.56 -9.03 4.44
N ASP A 134 31.02 -9.55 5.58
CA ASP A 134 31.32 -10.99 5.75
C ASP A 134 30.09 -11.83 6.09
N LEU A 135 28.92 -11.21 6.32
CA LEU A 135 27.71 -11.91 6.72
C LEU A 135 27.09 -12.63 5.50
N PRO A 136 26.77 -13.94 5.59
CA PRO A 136 26.13 -14.65 4.49
C PRO A 136 24.76 -14.04 4.17
N LYS A 137 24.51 -13.72 2.89
CA LYS A 137 23.27 -13.07 2.40
C LYS A 137 21.96 -13.76 2.82
N ALA A 138 22.03 -15.07 3.05
CA ALA A 138 20.88 -15.86 3.51
C ALA A 138 20.41 -15.46 4.91
N VAL A 139 21.32 -14.98 5.77
CA VAL A 139 21.01 -14.58 7.15
C VAL A 139 20.08 -13.36 7.19
N PRO A 140 20.43 -12.19 6.61
CA PRO A 140 19.54 -11.03 6.61
C PRO A 140 18.23 -11.30 5.87
N ALA A 141 18.25 -12.08 4.77
CA ALA A 141 17.03 -12.48 4.08
C ALA A 141 16.07 -13.29 4.97
N LEU A 142 16.58 -14.29 5.69
CA LEU A 142 15.79 -15.11 6.61
C LEU A 142 15.26 -14.29 7.79
N VAL A 143 16.10 -13.41 8.36
CA VAL A 143 15.70 -12.51 9.45
C VAL A 143 14.54 -11.61 9.03
N VAL A 144 14.57 -11.04 7.83
CA VAL A 144 13.47 -10.23 7.30
C VAL A 144 12.19 -11.03 7.17
N ILE A 145 12.25 -12.25 6.62
CA ILE A 145 11.07 -13.11 6.47
C ILE A 145 10.46 -13.46 7.83
N ILE A 146 11.30 -13.83 8.80
CA ILE A 146 10.85 -14.13 10.17
C ILE A 146 10.25 -12.88 10.83
N ALA A 147 10.88 -11.72 10.65
CA ALA A 147 10.38 -10.45 11.19
C ALA A 147 9.03 -10.08 10.57
N LEU A 148 8.86 -10.22 9.25
CA LEU A 148 7.59 -9.96 8.57
C LEU A 148 6.49 -10.92 9.05
N LEU A 149 6.81 -12.21 9.19
CA LEU A 149 5.89 -13.19 9.74
C LEU A 149 5.51 -12.84 11.19
N ALA A 150 6.48 -12.47 12.02
CA ALA A 150 6.25 -12.05 13.39
C ALA A 150 5.41 -10.78 13.48
N LEU A 151 5.61 -9.81 12.57
CA LEU A 151 4.81 -8.59 12.45
C LEU A 151 3.41 -8.83 11.89
N ASN A 152 3.17 -9.97 11.24
CA ASN A 152 1.84 -10.35 10.74
C ASN A 152 0.93 -10.90 11.84
N LEU A 153 1.47 -11.27 13.01
CA LEU A 153 0.73 -11.87 14.13
C LEU A 153 0.01 -10.87 15.07
N PRO A 154 0.54 -9.66 15.38
CA PRO A 154 -0.13 -8.68 16.24
C PRO A 154 -1.40 -8.06 15.62
N SER A 155 -2.25 -7.49 16.48
CA SER A 155 -3.45 -6.74 16.08
C SER A 155 -3.12 -5.55 15.18
N VAL A 156 -4.00 -5.28 14.19
CA VAL A 156 -3.88 -4.19 13.19
C VAL A 156 -3.62 -2.80 13.79
N LYS A 157 -4.00 -2.56 15.05
CA LYS A 157 -3.72 -1.29 15.74
C LYS A 157 -2.23 -1.12 16.04
N ASN A 158 -1.56 -2.18 16.49
CA ASN A 158 -0.13 -2.15 16.80
C ASN A 158 0.70 -1.98 15.52
N PHE A 159 0.24 -2.56 14.41
CA PHE A 159 0.85 -2.36 13.10
C PHE A 159 0.84 -0.88 12.69
N GLY A 160 -0.29 -0.20 12.86
CA GLY A 160 -0.43 1.23 12.55
C GLY A 160 0.53 2.13 13.34
N GLU A 161 0.73 1.85 14.62
CA GLU A 161 1.69 2.60 15.45
C GLU A 161 3.14 2.34 15.04
N ILE A 162 3.49 1.09 14.70
CA ILE A 162 4.83 0.74 14.22
C ILE A 162 5.14 1.43 12.89
N GLU A 163 4.21 1.40 11.94
CA GLU A 163 4.40 2.10 10.66
C GLU A 163 4.51 3.61 10.82
N PHE A 164 3.75 4.20 11.75
CA PHE A 164 3.87 5.62 12.09
C PHE A 164 5.31 5.96 12.52
N TRP A 165 5.89 5.17 13.44
CA TRP A 165 7.26 5.39 13.91
C TRP A 165 8.29 5.18 12.80
N PHE A 166 8.14 4.16 11.97
CA PHE A 166 9.04 3.94 10.83
C PHE A 166 8.96 5.05 9.79
N ALA A 167 7.76 5.55 9.47
CA ALA A 167 7.59 6.69 8.59
C ALA A 167 8.28 7.94 9.15
N MET A 168 8.19 8.18 10.45
CA MET A 168 8.88 9.29 11.12
C MET A 168 10.41 9.21 10.96
N ILE A 169 11.00 8.03 11.18
CA ILE A 169 12.44 7.81 11.01
C ILE A 169 12.88 8.12 9.58
N LYS A 170 12.12 7.64 8.57
CA LYS A 170 12.42 7.90 7.16
C LYS A 170 12.40 9.40 6.83
N ILE A 171 11.40 10.13 7.32
CA ILE A 171 11.28 11.58 7.09
C ILE A 171 12.46 12.32 7.72
N VAL A 172 12.78 12.02 8.98
CA VAL A 172 13.93 12.63 9.67
C VAL A 172 15.24 12.33 8.95
N ALA A 173 15.43 11.10 8.46
CA ALA A 173 16.61 10.73 7.70
C ALA A 173 16.76 11.53 6.39
N ILE A 174 15.65 11.78 5.68
CA ILE A 174 15.67 12.64 4.48
C ILE A 174 16.02 14.09 4.85
N CYS A 175 15.41 14.63 5.91
CA CYS A 175 15.74 15.98 6.37
C CYS A 175 17.23 16.11 6.74
N ALA A 176 17.79 15.10 7.42
CA ALA A 176 19.20 15.06 7.77
C ALA A 176 20.13 14.90 6.55
N LEU A 177 19.67 14.26 5.46
CA LEU A 177 20.42 14.16 4.21
C LEU A 177 20.49 15.51 3.45
N ILE A 178 19.46 16.35 3.59
CA ILE A 178 19.34 17.64 2.88
C ILE A 178 20.20 18.74 3.51
N ILE A 179 20.34 18.72 4.85
CA ILE A 179 21.12 19.69 5.64
C ILE A 179 22.62 19.39 5.51
#